data_AF-A0A087VKH0-F1
#
_entry.id   AF-A0A087VKH0-F1
#
_cell.length_a   1.000
_cell.length_b   1.000
_cell.length_c   1.000
_cell.angle_alpha   90.00
_cell.angle_beta   90.00
_cell.angle_gamma   90.00
#
_symmetry.space_group_name_H-M   'P 1'
#
loop_
_entity.id
_entity.type
_entity.pdbx_description
1 polymer ?
#
loop_
_entity_poly.entity_id
_entity_poly.type
_entity_poly.pdbx_seq_one_letter_code
_entity_poly.pdbx_strand_id
1 'polypeptide(L)'
;SRFLEVEHPRFSKASRTLAFVYPYLFDSIPLFYRFYLCAAESCTEAAILLHYKHTIFAFLTCFIFASHLPERLAPGHFDYIGHSHQVFHVCGIIGTHFQMEAITMDMAERRDRLLPAPLLPSSLQTLGSMGICVAVSLAVIGLCSMSLRFMPEP
;
A
#
# COMPACT_ATOMS: atom_id res chain seq x y z
N SER A 1 -2.91 21.51 12.00
CA SER A 1 -3.81 20.57 11.30
C SER A 1 -4.81 19.83 12.21
N ARG A 2 -4.78 20.01 13.54
CA ARG A 2 -5.79 19.43 14.46
C ARG A 2 -7.20 20.04 14.28
N PHE A 3 -7.28 21.29 13.83
CA PHE A 3 -8.54 22.02 13.63
C PHE A 3 -9.46 21.43 12.54
N LEU A 4 -8.93 21.10 11.35
CA LEU A 4 -9.71 20.45 10.28
C LEU A 4 -10.21 19.04 10.64
N GLU A 5 -9.46 18.32 11.48
CA GLU A 5 -9.89 17.00 11.97
C GLU A 5 -11.02 17.12 13.01
N VAL A 6 -11.08 18.25 13.72
CA VAL A 6 -12.17 18.60 14.66
C VAL A 6 -13.39 19.16 13.91
N GLU A 7 -13.20 20.03 12.91
CA GLU A 7 -14.29 20.63 12.12
C GLU A 7 -14.93 19.64 11.14
N HIS A 8 -14.13 18.80 10.47
CA HIS A 8 -14.59 17.87 9.44
C HIS A 8 -14.00 16.45 9.61
N PRO A 9 -14.36 15.74 10.69
CA PRO A 9 -13.75 14.45 11.05
C PRO A 9 -13.96 13.36 9.98
N ARG A 10 -15.13 13.35 9.33
CA ARG A 10 -15.44 12.37 8.26
C ARG A 10 -14.59 12.60 7.02
N PHE A 11 -14.41 13.86 6.62
CA PHE A 11 -13.61 14.21 5.44
C PHE A 11 -12.13 13.91 5.67
N SER A 12 -11.58 14.30 6.82
CA SER A 12 -10.20 13.97 7.19
C SER A 12 -9.94 12.46 7.18
N LYS A 13 -10.87 11.67 7.73
CA LYS A 13 -10.77 10.20 7.73
C LYS A 13 -10.85 9.60 6.33
N ALA A 14 -11.77 10.09 5.48
CA ALA A 14 -11.92 9.64 4.11
C ALA A 14 -10.67 9.96 3.27
N SER A 15 -10.18 11.21 3.31
CA SER A 15 -8.99 11.64 2.59
C SER A 15 -7.75 10.83 2.97
N ARG A 16 -7.57 10.54 4.27
CA ARG A 16 -6.46 9.71 4.76
C ARG A 16 -6.57 8.28 4.26
N THR A 17 -7.76 7.70 4.28
CA THR A 17 -7.99 6.34 3.77
C THR A 17 -7.73 6.27 2.26
N LEU A 18 -8.23 7.24 1.50
CA LEU A 18 -8.01 7.35 0.06
C LEU A 18 -6.54 7.51 -0.30
N ALA A 19 -5.78 8.27 0.49
CA ALA A 19 -4.34 8.45 0.29
C ALA A 19 -3.55 7.13 0.37
N PHE A 20 -4.07 6.09 1.04
CA PHE A 20 -3.47 4.76 1.08
C PHE A 20 -4.08 3.79 0.07
N VAL A 21 -5.41 3.80 -0.09
CA VAL A 21 -6.11 2.88 -0.99
C VAL A 21 -5.79 3.16 -2.46
N TYR A 22 -5.74 4.44 -2.85
CA TYR A 22 -5.53 4.80 -4.25
C TYR A 22 -4.17 4.33 -4.79
N PRO A 23 -3.02 4.62 -4.14
CA PRO A 23 -1.73 4.10 -4.61
C PRO A 23 -1.70 2.58 -4.68
N TYR A 24 -2.24 1.89 -3.66
CA TYR A 24 -2.29 0.43 -3.65
C TYR A 24 -3.05 -0.13 -4.86
N LEU A 25 -4.23 0.40 -5.17
CA LEU A 25 -5.03 -0.06 -6.31
C LEU A 25 -4.31 0.20 -7.63
N PHE A 26 -3.70 1.39 -7.77
CA PHE A 26 -2.98 1.78 -8.98
C PHE A 26 -1.77 0.87 -9.23
N ASP A 27 -0.93 0.66 -8.21
CA ASP A 27 0.27 -0.17 -8.32
C ASP A 27 -0.08 -1.66 -8.50
N SER A 28 -1.27 -2.08 -8.03
CA SER A 28 -1.75 -3.46 -8.15
C SER A 28 -2.50 -3.77 -9.45
N ILE A 29 -2.69 -2.82 -10.36
CA ILE A 29 -3.38 -3.05 -11.66
C ILE A 29 -2.77 -4.24 -12.42
N PRO A 30 -1.44 -4.35 -12.61
CA PRO A 30 -0.85 -5.47 -13.34
C PRO A 30 -1.11 -6.81 -12.64
N LEU A 31 -1.17 -6.80 -11.30
CA LEU A 31 -1.43 -8.00 -10.52
C LEU A 31 -2.88 -8.46 -10.65
N PHE A 32 -3.85 -7.54 -10.55
CA PHE A 32 -5.26 -7.87 -10.76
C PHE A 32 -5.53 -8.35 -12.18
N TYR A 33 -4.87 -7.76 -13.18
CA TYR A 33 -4.92 -8.27 -14.55
C TYR A 33 -4.37 -9.69 -14.66
N ARG A 34 -3.25 -10.00 -13.98
CA ARG A 34 -2.69 -11.35 -13.93
C ARG A 34 -3.63 -12.34 -13.23
N PHE A 35 -4.31 -11.96 -12.16
CA PHE A 35 -5.34 -12.82 -11.54
C PHE A 35 -6.49 -13.12 -12.49
N TYR A 36 -6.97 -12.12 -13.23
CA TYR A 36 -8.03 -12.30 -14.22
C TYR A 36 -7.60 -13.31 -15.31
N LEU A 37 -6.40 -13.14 -15.88
CA LEU A 37 -5.87 -14.08 -16.87
C LEU A 37 -5.69 -15.49 -16.29
N CYS A 38 -5.15 -15.61 -15.08
CA CYS A 38 -4.95 -16.91 -14.46
C CYS A 38 -6.23 -17.63 -14.11
N ALA A 39 -7.31 -16.90 -13.79
CA ALA A 39 -8.63 -17.49 -13.60
C ALA A 39 -9.22 -18.01 -14.93
N ALA A 40 -8.90 -17.38 -16.07
CA ALA A 40 -9.35 -17.80 -17.39
C ALA A 40 -8.53 -18.96 -17.97
N GLU A 41 -7.21 -18.94 -17.79
CA GLU A 41 -6.26 -19.86 -18.45
C GLU A 41 -5.71 -20.96 -17.52
N SER A 42 -6.10 -20.96 -16.23
CA SER A 42 -5.62 -21.92 -15.21
C SER A 42 -4.10 -21.95 -15.04
N CYS A 43 -3.54 -20.85 -14.53
CA CYS A 43 -2.10 -20.77 -14.24
C CYS A 43 -1.63 -21.82 -13.22
N THR A 44 -0.44 -22.38 -13.44
CA THR A 44 0.24 -23.30 -12.52
C THR A 44 1.43 -22.66 -11.79
N GLU A 45 1.63 -21.35 -11.95
CA GLU A 45 2.76 -20.60 -11.36
C GLU A 45 2.62 -20.50 -9.83
N ALA A 46 3.62 -20.93 -9.08
CA ALA A 46 3.60 -20.93 -7.62
C ALA A 46 3.52 -19.49 -7.04
N ALA A 47 4.07 -18.50 -7.76
CA ALA A 47 4.03 -17.09 -7.38
C ALA A 47 2.59 -16.54 -7.25
N ILE A 48 1.63 -17.07 -8.02
CA ILE A 48 0.23 -16.63 -7.98
C ILE A 48 -0.38 -16.86 -6.60
N LEU A 49 -0.09 -18.00 -5.96
CA LEU A 49 -0.59 -18.30 -4.62
C LEU A 49 -0.07 -17.29 -3.60
N LEU A 50 1.20 -16.91 -3.69
CA LEU A 50 1.79 -15.90 -2.80
C LEU A 50 1.16 -14.52 -3.02
N HIS A 51 0.91 -14.15 -4.27
CA HIS A 51 0.20 -12.90 -4.60
C HIS A 51 -1.24 -12.88 -4.09
N TYR A 52 -1.95 -14.01 -4.11
CA TYR A 52 -3.27 -14.12 -3.49
C TYR A 52 -3.20 -13.90 -1.97
N LYS A 53 -2.23 -14.54 -1.30
CA LYS A 53 -2.00 -14.35 0.14
C LYS A 53 -1.70 -12.89 0.46
N HIS A 54 -0.80 -12.25 -0.28
CA HIS A 54 -0.54 -10.81 -0.17
C HIS A 54 -1.83 -9.98 -0.30
N THR A 55 -2.62 -10.23 -1.35
CA THR A 55 -3.86 -9.48 -1.62
C THR A 55 -4.89 -9.63 -0.50
N ILE A 56 -5.04 -10.84 0.05
CA ILE A 56 -5.92 -11.10 1.20
C ILE A 56 -5.46 -10.31 2.43
N PHE A 57 -4.16 -10.32 2.73
CA PHE A 57 -3.62 -9.59 3.88
C PHE A 57 -3.68 -8.07 3.67
N ALA A 58 -3.50 -7.56 2.45
CA ALA A 58 -3.69 -6.15 2.13
C ALA A 58 -5.15 -5.70 2.33
N PHE A 59 -6.11 -6.51 1.86
CA PHE A 59 -7.53 -6.28 2.12
C PHE A 59 -7.84 -6.30 3.62
N LEU A 60 -7.34 -7.30 4.34
CA LEU A 60 -7.56 -7.43 5.79
C LEU A 60 -6.98 -6.24 6.56
N THR A 61 -5.80 -5.77 6.15
CA THR A 61 -5.15 -4.57 6.70
C THR A 61 -6.07 -3.36 6.53
N CYS A 62 -6.57 -3.11 5.32
CA CYS A 62 -7.51 -2.01 5.06
C CYS A 62 -8.82 -2.18 5.84
N PHE A 63 -9.37 -3.39 5.89
CA PHE A 63 -10.62 -3.69 6.58
C PHE A 63 -10.52 -3.42 8.09
N ILE A 64 -9.47 -3.89 8.75
CA ILE A 64 -9.24 -3.67 10.18
C ILE A 64 -9.08 -2.18 10.47
N PHE A 65 -8.30 -1.46 9.66
CA PHE A 65 -8.11 -0.01 9.79
C PHE A 65 -9.42 0.77 9.65
N ALA A 66 -10.28 0.39 8.71
CA ALA A 66 -11.55 1.07 8.47
C ALA A 66 -12.62 0.71 9.51
N SER A 67 -12.64 -0.54 9.97
CA SER A 67 -13.70 -1.10 10.82
C SER A 67 -13.46 -0.94 12.32
N HIS A 68 -12.22 -0.77 12.78
CA HIS A 68 -11.86 -0.67 14.21
C HIS A 68 -12.26 -1.92 15.01
N LEU A 69 -12.12 -3.09 14.38
CA LEU A 69 -12.37 -4.39 14.99
C LEU A 69 -11.06 -4.97 15.54
N PRO A 70 -11.10 -5.67 16.69
CA PRO A 70 -12.28 -6.13 17.43
C PRO A 70 -12.82 -5.19 18.52
N GLU A 71 -12.11 -4.11 18.87
CA GLU A 71 -12.45 -3.24 20.01
C GLU A 71 -13.82 -2.57 19.90
N ARG A 72 -14.32 -2.36 18.68
CA ARG A 72 -15.69 -1.88 18.45
C ARG A 72 -16.76 -2.86 18.92
N LEU A 73 -16.48 -4.17 18.95
CA LEU A 73 -17.42 -5.22 19.40
C LEU A 73 -17.33 -5.48 20.90
N ALA A 74 -16.17 -5.30 21.52
CA ALA A 74 -15.98 -5.46 22.96
C ALA A 74 -15.14 -4.30 23.54
N PRO A 75 -15.77 -3.13 23.79
CA PRO A 75 -15.09 -1.99 24.39
C PRO A 75 -14.50 -2.35 25.77
N GLY A 76 -13.28 -1.93 26.05
CA GLY A 76 -12.59 -2.21 27.32
C GLY A 76 -11.84 -3.56 27.38
N HIS A 77 -12.02 -4.44 26.38
CA HIS A 77 -11.36 -5.75 26.36
C HIS A 77 -10.02 -5.76 25.60
N PHE A 78 -9.81 -4.78 24.71
CA PHE A 78 -8.66 -4.73 23.80
C PHE A 78 -7.76 -3.52 24.06
N ASP A 79 -7.86 -2.89 25.23
CA ASP A 79 -7.23 -1.59 25.50
C ASP A 79 -5.69 -1.62 25.43
N TYR A 80 -5.08 -2.77 25.71
CA TYR A 80 -3.61 -2.93 25.70
C TYR A 80 -3.11 -3.89 24.62
N ILE A 81 -3.83 -4.99 24.36
CA ILE A 81 -3.41 -6.05 23.43
C ILE A 81 -4.58 -6.38 22.51
N GLY A 82 -4.28 -6.53 21.21
CA GLY A 82 -5.22 -7.03 20.22
C GLY A 82 -6.20 -5.98 19.66
N HIS A 83 -6.03 -4.69 19.98
CA HIS A 83 -6.80 -3.65 19.31
C HIS A 83 -6.45 -3.57 17.82
N SER A 84 -7.38 -3.04 17.02
CA SER A 84 -7.33 -3.01 15.56
C SER A 84 -6.01 -2.48 15.01
N HIS A 85 -5.41 -1.47 15.64
CA HIS A 85 -4.14 -0.92 15.16
C HIS A 85 -2.97 -1.92 15.29
N GLN A 86 -2.93 -2.73 16.34
CA GLN A 86 -1.93 -3.80 16.46
C GLN A 86 -2.17 -4.89 15.41
N VAL A 87 -3.42 -5.31 15.25
CA VAL A 87 -3.78 -6.35 14.26
C VAL A 87 -3.53 -5.83 12.83
N PHE A 88 -3.78 -4.55 12.57
CA PHE A 88 -3.44 -3.85 11.33
C PHE A 88 -1.95 -3.96 11.01
N HIS A 89 -1.07 -3.67 11.97
CA HIS A 89 0.39 -3.79 11.77
C HIS A 89 0.79 -5.23 11.48
N VAL A 90 0.26 -6.20 12.23
CA VAL A 90 0.55 -7.62 12.02
C VAL A 90 0.12 -8.05 10.61
N CYS A 91 -1.09 -7.71 10.19
CA CYS A 91 -1.59 -8.04 8.85
C CYS A 91 -0.75 -7.37 7.76
N GLY A 92 -0.36 -6.11 7.96
CA GLY A 92 0.49 -5.37 7.02
C GLY A 92 1.86 -6.03 6.88
N ILE A 93 2.51 -6.42 7.98
CA ILE A 93 3.82 -7.08 7.96
C ILE A 93 3.75 -8.43 7.23
N ILE A 94 2.73 -9.25 7.53
CA ILE A 94 2.53 -10.55 6.86
C ILE A 94 2.23 -10.34 5.37
N GLY A 95 1.40 -9.34 5.04
CA GLY A 95 1.10 -8.97 3.65
C GLY A 95 2.37 -8.58 2.88
N THR A 96 3.22 -7.74 3.46
CA THR A 96 4.51 -7.34 2.86
C THR A 96 5.46 -8.54 2.73
N HIS A 97 5.47 -9.46 3.70
CA HIS A 97 6.28 -10.68 3.60
C HIS A 97 5.90 -11.48 2.34
N PHE A 98 4.62 -11.78 2.14
CA PHE A 98 4.17 -12.50 0.95
C PHE A 98 4.38 -11.70 -0.34
N GLN A 99 4.26 -10.38 -0.28
CA GLN A 99 4.58 -9.50 -1.41
C GLN A 99 6.03 -9.69 -1.86
N MET A 100 6.98 -9.61 -0.92
CA MET A 100 8.40 -9.72 -1.21
C MET A 100 8.77 -11.12 -1.69
N GLU A 101 8.20 -12.16 -1.09
CA GLU A 101 8.38 -13.54 -1.50
C GLU A 101 7.87 -13.76 -2.94
N ALA A 102 6.66 -13.28 -3.25
CA ALA A 102 6.07 -13.40 -4.59
C ALA A 102 6.88 -12.65 -5.65
N ILE A 103 7.31 -11.42 -5.35
CA ILE A 103 8.14 -10.62 -6.26
C ILE A 103 9.48 -11.30 -6.51
N THR A 104 10.13 -11.83 -5.46
CA THR A 104 11.42 -12.52 -5.60
C THR A 104 11.28 -13.77 -6.46
N MET A 105 10.18 -14.52 -6.28
CA MET A 105 9.88 -15.69 -7.10
C MET A 105 9.63 -15.32 -8.57
N ASP A 106 8.83 -14.27 -8.83
CA ASP A 106 8.61 -13.76 -10.18
C ASP A 106 9.90 -13.29 -10.84
N MET A 107 10.76 -12.58 -10.10
CA MET A 107 12.06 -12.13 -10.59
C MET A 107 12.93 -13.32 -10.99
N ALA A 108 12.95 -14.38 -10.17
CA ALA A 108 13.72 -15.58 -10.46
C ALA A 108 13.18 -16.33 -11.69
N GLU A 109 11.87 -16.58 -11.76
CA GLU A 109 11.22 -17.31 -12.86
C GLU A 109 11.33 -16.56 -14.20
N ARG A 110 11.27 -15.22 -14.17
CA ARG A 110 11.24 -14.39 -15.38
C ARG A 110 12.63 -13.91 -15.80
N ARG A 111 13.67 -14.12 -14.99
CA ARG A 111 15.03 -13.62 -15.22
C ARG A 111 15.54 -13.93 -16.62
N ASP A 112 15.54 -15.21 -16.99
CA ASP A 112 16.15 -15.64 -18.26
C ASP A 112 15.33 -15.20 -19.49
N ARG A 113 14.04 -14.90 -19.31
CA ARG A 113 13.16 -14.36 -20.36
C ARG A 113 13.36 -12.85 -20.56
N LEU A 114 13.69 -12.13 -19.50
CA LEU A 114 13.80 -10.67 -19.50
C LEU A 114 15.22 -10.17 -19.79
N LEU A 115 16.25 -10.94 -19.43
CA LEU A 115 17.66 -10.57 -19.69
C LEU A 115 17.99 -10.34 -21.18
N PRO A 116 17.47 -11.14 -22.14
CA PRO A 116 17.74 -10.92 -23.57
C PRO A 116 16.91 -9.78 -24.17
N ALA A 117 15.90 -9.27 -23.46
CA ALA A 117 14.97 -8.30 -24.01
C ALA A 117 15.62 -6.90 -24.07
N PRO A 118 15.52 -6.17 -25.21
CA PRO A 118 15.99 -4.79 -25.33
C PRO A 118 15.18 -3.77 -24.48
N LEU A 119 14.30 -4.26 -23.61
CA LEU A 119 13.33 -3.51 -22.81
C LEU A 119 13.81 -3.23 -21.37
N LEU A 120 15.03 -3.62 -21.01
CA LEU A 120 15.59 -3.28 -19.69
C LEU A 120 15.68 -1.75 -19.56
N PRO A 121 15.10 -1.16 -18.49
CA PRO A 121 15.18 0.27 -18.30
C PRO A 121 16.64 0.68 -18.13
N SER A 122 17.05 1.71 -18.87
CA SER A 122 18.40 2.27 -18.73
C SER A 122 18.63 2.81 -17.32
N SER A 123 19.89 2.89 -16.89
CA SER A 123 20.26 3.49 -15.61
C SER A 123 19.73 4.92 -15.48
N LEU A 124 19.68 5.67 -16.59
CA LEU A 124 19.14 7.03 -16.62
C LEU A 124 17.62 7.06 -16.38
N GLN A 125 16.85 6.14 -16.98
CA GLN A 125 15.41 6.05 -16.73
C GLN A 125 15.12 5.68 -15.28
N THR A 126 15.87 4.74 -14.72
CA THR A 126 15.71 4.28 -13.33
C THR A 126 16.09 5.38 -12.34
N LEU A 127 17.32 5.90 -12.41
CA LEU A 127 17.79 6.94 -11.49
C LEU A 127 17.06 8.27 -11.70
N GLY A 128 16.71 8.60 -12.95
CA GLY A 128 15.97 9.81 -13.28
C GLY A 128 14.56 9.79 -12.70
N SER A 129 13.82 8.68 -12.84
CA SER A 129 12.49 8.55 -12.25
C SER A 129 12.52 8.57 -10.72
N MET A 130 13.51 7.91 -10.10
CA MET A 130 13.74 8.01 -8.65
C MET A 130 14.01 9.45 -8.21
N GLY A 131 14.89 10.17 -8.92
CA GLY A 131 15.21 11.56 -8.62
C GLY A 131 14.00 12.50 -8.74
N ILE A 132 13.20 12.34 -9.81
CA ILE A 132 11.95 13.09 -9.99
C ILE A 132 10.97 12.80 -8.85
N CYS A 133 10.79 11.53 -8.48
CA CYS A 133 9.91 11.14 -7.39
C CYS A 133 10.31 11.78 -6.06
N VAL A 134 11.61 11.77 -5.73
CA VAL A 134 12.14 12.43 -4.53
C VAL A 134 11.93 13.94 -4.59
N ALA A 135 12.24 14.58 -5.72
CA ALA A 135 12.08 16.03 -5.87
C ALA A 135 10.62 16.48 -5.72
N VAL A 136 9.69 15.77 -6.35
CA VAL A 136 8.25 16.04 -6.24
C VAL A 136 7.77 15.84 -4.80
N SER A 137 8.19 14.74 -4.15
CA SER A 137 7.82 14.46 -2.75
C SER A 137 8.32 15.56 -1.81
N LEU A 138 9.57 16.01 -1.98
CA LEU A 138 10.15 17.10 -1.20
C LEU A 138 9.43 18.44 -1.46
N ALA A 139 9.06 18.71 -2.71
CA ALA A 139 8.30 19.91 -3.06
C ALA A 139 6.92 19.91 -2.38
N VAL A 140 6.19 18.78 -2.41
CA VAL A 140 4.89 18.64 -1.74
C VAL A 140 5.05 18.84 -0.22
N ILE A 141 6.04 18.17 0.41
CA ILE A 141 6.32 18.33 1.84
C ILE A 141 6.65 19.79 2.17
N GLY A 142 7.48 20.45 1.35
CA GLY A 142 7.85 21.85 1.50
C GLY A 142 6.64 22.78 1.43
N LEU A 143 5.79 22.63 0.42
CA LEU A 143 4.57 23.41 0.25
C LEU A 143 3.63 23.22 1.43
N CYS A 144 3.33 21.99 1.83
CA CYS A 144 2.48 21.69 2.99
C CYS A 144 3.06 22.26 4.29
N SER A 145 4.37 22.16 4.48
CA SER A 145 5.05 22.69 5.67
C SER A 145 5.00 24.22 5.74
N MET A 146 5.11 24.90 4.60
CA MET A 146 4.96 26.36 4.52
C MET A 146 3.52 26.78 4.80
N SER A 147 2.52 26.09 4.25
CA SER A 147 1.10 26.39 4.53
C SER A 147 0.74 26.27 6.01
N LEU A 148 1.41 25.39 6.76
CA LEU A 148 1.20 25.28 8.21
C LEU A 148 1.72 26.49 8.99
N ARG A 149 2.78 27.16 8.52
CA ARG A 149 3.32 28.38 9.19
C ARG A 149 2.41 29.60 9.06
N PHE A 150 1.54 29.61 8.07
CA PHE A 150 0.61 30.72 7.81
C PHE A 150 -0.77 30.50 8.41
N MET A 151 -0.99 29.40 9.14
CA MET A 151 -2.22 29.25 9.91
C MET A 151 -2.14 30.16 11.15
N PRO A 152 -3.13 31.03 11.40
CA PRO A 152 -3.18 31.80 12.63
C PRO A 152 -3.24 30.84 13.84
N GLU A 153 -2.44 31.14 14.86
CA GLU A 153 -2.54 30.48 16.16
C GLU A 153 -3.96 30.72 16.74
N PRO A 154 -4.53 29.73 17.45
CA PRO A 154 -5.87 29.83 18.04
C PRO A 154 -5.98 30.89 19.14
#